data_AF-A0A543I8L2-F1
#
_entry.id   AF-A0A543I8L2-F1
#
_cell.length_a   1.000
_cell.length_b   1.000
_cell.length_c   1.000
_cell.angle_alpha   90.00
_cell.angle_beta   90.00
_cell.angle_gamma   90.00
#
_symmetry.space_group_name_H-M   'P 1'
#
loop_
_entity.id
_entity.type
_entity.pdbx_description
1 polymer ?
#
loop_
_entity_poly.entity_id
_entity_poly.type
_entity_poly.pdbx_seq_one_letter_code
_entity_poly.pdbx_strand_id
1 'polypeptide(L)'
;MGAGRRGSPRGMNIADVTIDLADASLPGDLALPDDPAGVVLFAHGSGSSRHSPRNRAVAAGLNDAGIGTLLIDLLTEEEGRADAVTGELRFDIELLTGRLVGAIDWLASAPPTADYPVGLFGASTGAAAALAAAARRPERVTAVVSRGGRPDLAGDALERVAAPVLLIVGARDPQVLRLNDDAAGRLRSAEHKLEIVPHASHLFEEPGALDQVTAMAARWFGRYLGRPAPVS
;
A
#
# COMPACT_ATOMS: atom_id res chain seq x y z
N MET A 1 -25.63 -6.22 24.02
CA MET A 1 -24.29 -6.35 24.62
C MET A 1 -23.34 -5.49 23.82
N GLY A 2 -22.69 -4.52 24.46
CA GLY A 2 -22.02 -3.40 23.80
C GLY A 2 -20.76 -3.80 23.04
N ALA A 3 -20.65 -3.34 21.79
CA ALA A 3 -19.41 -3.35 21.06
C ALA A 3 -18.43 -2.39 21.74
N GLY A 4 -17.43 -2.93 22.43
CA GLY A 4 -16.35 -2.14 23.00
C GLY A 4 -15.58 -1.43 21.89
N ARG A 5 -15.61 -0.10 21.90
CA ARG A 5 -14.63 0.73 21.20
C ARG A 5 -13.25 0.32 21.74
N ARG A 6 -12.44 -0.38 20.93
CA ARG A 6 -11.00 -0.50 21.21
C ARG A 6 -10.46 0.92 21.17
N GLY A 7 -10.03 1.43 22.33
CA GLY A 7 -9.37 2.73 22.41
C GLY A 7 -8.11 2.70 21.55
N SER A 8 -7.82 3.81 20.88
CA SER A 8 -6.57 3.98 20.14
C SER A 8 -5.38 3.57 21.02
N PRO A 9 -4.39 2.83 20.49
CA PRO A 9 -3.15 2.56 21.22
C PRO A 9 -2.57 3.87 21.76
N ARG A 10 -2.03 3.87 22.99
CA ARG A 10 -1.43 5.08 23.57
C ARG A 10 -0.33 5.59 22.62
N GLY A 11 -0.34 6.89 22.31
CA GLY A 11 0.65 7.51 21.42
C GLY A 11 0.36 7.36 19.93
N MET A 12 -0.91 7.19 19.54
CA MET A 12 -1.35 7.18 18.14
C MET A 12 -2.21 8.40 17.82
N ASN A 13 -1.75 9.21 16.88
CA ASN A 13 -2.48 10.33 16.31
C ASN A 13 -3.21 9.89 15.04
N ILE A 14 -4.54 10.01 15.01
CA ILE A 14 -5.37 9.65 13.86
C ILE A 14 -6.06 10.92 13.37
N ALA A 15 -5.92 11.21 12.07
CA ALA A 15 -6.50 12.37 11.43
C ALA A 15 -7.14 12.00 10.09
N ASP A 16 -8.33 12.55 9.86
CA ASP A 16 -8.91 12.60 8.52
C ASP A 16 -8.21 13.76 7.77
N VAL A 17 -7.65 13.46 6.60
CA VAL A 17 -6.87 14.40 5.80
C VAL A 17 -7.43 14.50 4.37
N THR A 18 -7.16 15.63 3.73
CA THR A 18 -7.39 15.81 2.30
C THR A 18 -6.04 15.96 1.62
N ILE A 19 -5.82 15.16 0.57
CA ILE A 19 -4.62 15.18 -0.25
C ILE A 19 -4.96 15.95 -1.52
N ASP A 20 -4.52 17.20 -1.55
CA ASP A 20 -4.72 18.08 -2.71
C ASP A 20 -3.65 17.82 -3.76
N LEU A 21 -4.09 17.32 -4.90
CA LEU A 21 -3.31 17.12 -6.12
C LEU A 21 -3.63 18.23 -7.12
N ALA A 22 -2.88 18.29 -8.23
CA ALA A 22 -3.09 19.29 -9.26
C ALA A 22 -4.51 19.23 -9.89
N ASP A 23 -5.12 18.05 -9.94
CA ASP A 23 -6.36 17.76 -10.64
C ASP A 23 -7.44 17.11 -9.76
N ALA A 24 -7.17 16.86 -8.47
CA ALA A 24 -8.10 16.21 -7.55
C ALA A 24 -7.81 16.49 -6.07
N SER A 25 -8.84 16.38 -5.24
CA SER A 25 -8.71 16.33 -3.78
C SER A 25 -9.15 14.94 -3.30
N LEU A 26 -8.22 14.19 -2.71
CA LEU A 26 -8.46 12.81 -2.30
C LEU A 26 -8.60 12.71 -0.77
N PRO A 27 -9.68 12.11 -0.25
CA PRO A 27 -9.81 11.89 1.18
C PRO A 27 -8.87 10.76 1.64
N GLY A 28 -8.30 10.93 2.84
CA GLY A 28 -7.44 9.92 3.46
C GLY A 28 -7.59 9.86 4.97
N ASP A 29 -7.23 8.70 5.52
CA ASP A 29 -7.15 8.42 6.95
C ASP A 29 -5.65 8.25 7.28
N LEU A 30 -5.06 9.24 7.97
CA LEU A 30 -3.67 9.22 8.41
C LEU A 30 -3.59 8.77 9.87
N ALA A 31 -2.83 7.71 10.14
CA ALA A 31 -2.52 7.25 11.49
C ALA A 31 -1.01 7.26 11.71
N LEU A 32 -0.54 8.02 12.70
CA LEU A 32 0.87 8.15 13.05
C LEU A 32 1.09 7.78 14.52
N PRO A 33 1.97 6.81 14.84
CA PRO A 33 2.53 6.71 16.18
C PRO A 33 3.41 7.92 16.50
N ASP A 34 3.77 8.13 17.77
CA ASP A 34 4.56 9.30 18.21
C ASP A 34 5.95 9.41 17.53
N ASP A 35 6.60 8.28 17.23
CA ASP A 35 7.89 8.19 16.51
C ASP A 35 7.83 7.06 15.47
N PRO A 36 7.22 7.30 14.30
CA PRO A 36 7.05 6.27 13.28
C PRO A 36 8.39 5.91 12.64
N ALA A 37 8.61 4.62 12.39
CA ALA A 37 9.74 4.20 11.56
C ALA A 37 9.64 4.81 10.15
N GLY A 38 8.45 4.74 9.57
CA GLY A 38 8.09 5.36 8.29
C GLY A 38 6.59 5.41 8.12
N VAL A 39 6.13 5.83 6.94
CA VAL A 39 4.69 5.88 6.61
C VAL A 39 4.39 4.97 5.43
N VAL A 40 3.43 4.07 5.59
CA VAL A 40 2.95 3.18 4.52
C VAL A 40 1.68 3.76 3.89
N LEU A 41 1.78 4.11 2.61
CA LEU A 41 0.64 4.53 1.79
C LEU A 41 -0.06 3.31 1.19
N PHE A 42 -1.36 3.19 1.43
CA PHE A 42 -2.17 2.08 0.92
C PHE A 42 -2.82 2.42 -0.42
N ALA A 43 -2.53 1.60 -1.43
CA ALA A 43 -3.25 1.57 -2.70
C ALA A 43 -4.29 0.43 -2.67
N HIS A 44 -5.57 0.79 -2.54
CA HIS A 44 -6.64 -0.20 -2.55
C HIS A 44 -6.85 -0.81 -3.94
N GLY A 45 -7.47 -1.98 -4.00
CA GLY A 45 -7.85 -2.61 -5.26
C GLY A 45 -9.07 -1.93 -5.92
N SER A 46 -9.37 -2.34 -7.14
CA SER A 46 -10.52 -1.86 -7.91
C SER A 46 -11.83 -2.05 -7.14
N GLY A 47 -12.69 -1.01 -7.13
CA GLY A 47 -13.98 -1.03 -6.43
C GLY A 47 -13.90 -1.06 -4.90
N SER A 48 -12.70 -0.88 -4.33
CA SER A 48 -12.48 -0.72 -2.89
C SER A 48 -12.27 0.77 -2.56
N SER A 49 -12.17 1.08 -1.27
CA SER A 49 -11.86 2.41 -0.75
C SER A 49 -10.91 2.32 0.45
N ARG A 50 -10.57 3.46 1.05
CA ARG A 50 -9.87 3.56 2.35
C ARG A 50 -10.61 2.87 3.49
N HIS A 51 -11.91 2.59 3.32
CA HIS A 51 -12.75 1.88 4.29
C HIS A 51 -12.68 0.36 4.19
N SER A 52 -11.85 -0.19 3.29
CA SER A 52 -11.64 -1.62 3.14
C SER A 52 -11.32 -2.30 4.48
N PRO A 53 -12.16 -3.24 4.98
CA PRO A 53 -11.91 -3.93 6.25
C PRO A 53 -10.56 -4.64 6.26
N ARG A 54 -10.17 -5.22 5.11
CA ARG A 54 -8.89 -5.92 4.95
C ARG A 54 -7.70 -4.96 5.06
N ASN A 55 -7.73 -3.83 4.37
CA ASN A 55 -6.62 -2.88 4.42
C ASN A 55 -6.53 -2.19 5.78
N ARG A 56 -7.67 -1.88 6.42
CA ARG A 56 -7.71 -1.34 7.78
C ARG A 56 -7.16 -2.33 8.81
N ALA A 57 -7.43 -3.62 8.65
CA ALA A 57 -6.86 -4.65 9.53
C ALA A 57 -5.34 -4.77 9.38
N VAL A 58 -4.83 -4.75 8.13
CA VAL A 58 -3.38 -4.71 7.89
C VAL A 58 -2.76 -3.43 8.45
N ALA A 59 -3.36 -2.27 8.18
CA ALA A 59 -2.89 -0.98 8.69
C ALA A 59 -2.82 -0.95 10.22
N ALA A 60 -3.85 -1.44 10.91
CA ALA A 60 -3.84 -1.55 12.36
C ALA A 60 -2.66 -2.40 12.88
N GLY A 61 -2.38 -3.54 12.24
CA GLY A 61 -1.24 -4.37 12.61
C GLY A 61 0.12 -3.73 12.28
N LEU A 62 0.21 -2.89 11.24
CA LEU A 62 1.40 -2.06 10.99
C LEU A 62 1.54 -0.98 12.06
N ASN A 63 0.45 -0.35 12.48
CA ASN A 63 0.48 0.65 13.54
C ASN A 63 0.89 0.04 14.88
N ASP A 64 0.42 -1.16 15.21
CA ASP A 64 0.88 -1.92 16.38
C ASP A 64 2.39 -2.25 16.33
N ALA A 65 2.98 -2.28 15.12
CA ALA A 65 4.41 -2.44 14.89
C ALA A 65 5.19 -1.09 14.85
N GLY A 66 4.55 0.04 15.20
CA GLY A 66 5.20 1.36 15.22
C GLY A 66 5.37 2.01 13.85
N ILE A 67 4.59 1.58 12.85
CA ILE A 67 4.64 2.11 11.49
C ILE A 67 3.41 3.01 11.24
N GLY A 68 3.65 4.22 10.74
CA GLY A 68 2.58 5.12 10.31
C GLY A 68 1.88 4.60 9.06
N THR A 69 0.61 4.94 8.87
CA THR A 69 -0.17 4.49 7.70
C THR A 69 -1.04 5.60 7.16
N LEU A 70 -1.13 5.70 5.84
CA LEU A 70 -2.05 6.58 5.14
C LEU A 70 -2.92 5.71 4.22
N LEU A 71 -4.24 5.66 4.49
CA LEU A 71 -5.20 5.02 3.61
C LEU A 71 -5.95 6.09 2.84
N ILE A 72 -5.98 6.01 1.51
CA ILE A 72 -6.59 7.04 0.67
C ILE A 72 -7.64 6.44 -0.24
N ASP A 73 -8.59 7.24 -0.70
CA ASP A 73 -9.34 6.91 -1.91
C ASP A 73 -8.54 7.37 -3.13
N LEU A 74 -8.41 6.49 -4.13
CA LEU A 74 -7.65 6.79 -5.36
C LEU A 74 -8.49 7.54 -6.41
N LEU A 75 -9.79 7.64 -6.19
CA LEU A 75 -10.71 8.41 -7.02
C LEU A 75 -11.37 9.46 -6.13
N THR A 76 -11.65 10.62 -6.71
CA THR A 76 -12.53 11.61 -6.08
C THR A 76 -13.93 11.02 -5.88
N GLU A 77 -14.75 11.67 -5.05
CA GLU A 77 -16.13 11.23 -4.85
C GLU A 77 -16.94 11.25 -6.16
N GLU A 78 -16.69 12.25 -7.03
CA GLU A 78 -17.33 12.37 -8.33
C GLU A 78 -16.91 11.26 -9.29
N GLU A 79 -15.61 11.03 -9.43
CA GLU A 79 -15.06 9.92 -10.22
C GLU A 79 -15.57 8.57 -9.71
N GLY A 80 -15.61 8.38 -8.38
CA GLY A 80 -16.12 7.16 -7.76
C GLY A 80 -17.59 6.89 -8.06
N ARG A 81 -18.44 7.93 -8.09
CA ARG A 81 -19.85 7.80 -8.50
C ARG A 81 -19.99 7.43 -9.97
N ALA A 82 -19.20 8.03 -10.85
CA ALA A 82 -19.21 7.70 -12.29
C ALA A 82 -18.70 6.27 -12.54
N ASP A 83 -17.57 5.92 -11.92
CA ASP A 83 -16.92 4.61 -12.02
C ASP A 83 -17.76 3.48 -11.40
N ALA A 84 -18.64 3.78 -10.43
CA ALA A 84 -19.61 2.80 -9.94
C ALA A 84 -20.55 2.28 -11.05
N VAL A 85 -20.74 3.07 -12.11
CA VAL A 85 -21.56 2.71 -13.28
C VAL A 85 -20.70 2.18 -14.42
N THR A 86 -19.58 2.84 -14.72
CA THR A 86 -18.76 2.52 -15.91
C THR A 86 -17.69 1.46 -15.64
N GLY A 87 -17.11 1.46 -14.44
CA GLY A 87 -15.98 0.60 -14.07
C GLY A 87 -14.67 0.92 -14.82
N GLU A 88 -14.58 2.05 -15.51
CA GLU A 88 -13.45 2.39 -16.38
C GLU A 88 -12.22 2.85 -15.59
N LEU A 89 -12.42 3.71 -14.57
CA LEU A 89 -11.34 4.38 -13.84
C LEU A 89 -10.63 3.43 -12.87
N ARG A 90 -11.37 2.49 -12.27
CA ARG A 90 -10.79 1.51 -11.32
C ARG A 90 -9.77 0.56 -11.94
N PHE A 91 -9.66 0.51 -13.27
CA PHE A 91 -8.68 -0.29 -14.01
C PHE A 91 -7.68 0.57 -14.79
N ASP A 92 -7.82 1.90 -14.76
CA ASP A 92 -6.85 2.82 -15.35
C ASP A 92 -5.60 2.92 -14.46
N ILE A 93 -4.64 2.03 -14.71
CA ILE A 93 -3.40 1.97 -13.93
C ILE A 93 -2.60 3.27 -14.02
N GLU A 94 -2.67 3.99 -15.14
CA GLU A 94 -1.94 5.25 -15.31
C GLU A 94 -2.52 6.33 -14.39
N LEU A 95 -3.85 6.49 -14.38
CA LEU A 95 -4.56 7.40 -13.48
C LEU A 95 -4.24 7.06 -12.01
N LEU A 96 -4.42 5.79 -11.61
CA LEU A 96 -4.18 5.36 -10.24
C LEU A 96 -2.71 5.56 -9.83
N THR A 97 -1.78 5.37 -10.76
CA THR A 97 -0.36 5.65 -10.53
C THR A 97 -0.12 7.14 -10.31
N GLY A 98 -0.72 8.02 -11.12
CA GLY A 98 -0.65 9.47 -10.95
C GLY A 98 -1.15 9.91 -9.58
N ARG A 99 -2.28 9.34 -9.13
CA ARG A 99 -2.87 9.59 -7.80
C ARG A 99 -1.91 9.20 -6.67
N LEU A 100 -1.28 8.03 -6.77
CA LEU A 100 -0.28 7.58 -5.79
C LEU A 100 1.00 8.42 -5.80
N VAL A 101 1.49 8.82 -6.98
CA VAL A 101 2.64 9.72 -7.09
C VAL A 101 2.35 11.04 -6.38
N GLY A 102 1.18 11.63 -6.61
CA GLY A 102 0.75 12.84 -5.92
C GLY A 102 0.66 12.66 -4.41
N ALA A 103 0.12 11.54 -3.93
CA ALA A 103 0.07 11.25 -2.49
C ALA A 103 1.45 11.02 -1.86
N ILE A 104 2.40 10.42 -2.58
CA ILE A 104 3.81 10.29 -2.14
C ILE A 104 4.44 11.69 -1.99
N ASP A 105 4.20 12.58 -2.95
CA ASP A 105 4.73 13.95 -2.93
C ASP A 105 4.07 14.79 -1.82
N TRP A 106 2.77 14.58 -1.55
CA TRP A 106 2.07 15.18 -0.43
C TRP A 106 2.67 14.72 0.92
N LEU A 107 2.94 13.41 1.09
CA LEU A 107 3.62 12.89 2.27
C LEU A 107 5.03 13.49 2.48
N ALA A 108 5.72 13.85 1.39
CA ALA A 108 7.03 14.49 1.45
C ALA A 108 6.98 15.98 1.80
N SER A 109 5.84 16.65 1.59
CA SER A 109 5.68 18.08 1.89
C SER A 109 4.93 18.37 3.19
N ALA A 110 4.15 17.42 3.70
CA ALA A 110 3.41 17.58 4.96
C ALA A 110 4.35 17.44 6.18
N PRO A 111 4.42 18.45 7.08
CA PRO A 111 5.35 18.43 8.23
C PRO A 111 5.31 17.16 9.10
N PRO A 112 4.15 16.53 9.38
CA PRO A 112 4.11 15.30 10.18
C PRO A 112 4.78 14.09 9.52
N THR A 113 5.02 14.11 8.21
CA THR A 113 5.49 12.95 7.43
C THR A 113 6.73 13.21 6.56
N ALA A 114 7.13 14.48 6.40
CA ALA A 114 8.19 14.90 5.48
C ALA A 114 9.52 14.16 5.68
N ASP A 115 9.93 13.99 6.95
CA ASP A 115 11.21 13.37 7.29
C ASP A 115 11.19 11.83 7.31
N TYR A 116 10.03 11.21 7.11
CA TYR A 116 9.87 9.76 7.23
C TYR A 116 9.89 9.07 5.86
N PRO A 117 10.56 7.91 5.74
CA PRO A 117 10.54 7.15 4.49
C PRO A 117 9.13 6.64 4.18
N VAL A 118 8.85 6.49 2.87
CA VAL A 118 7.54 6.04 2.39
C VAL A 118 7.60 4.59 1.93
N GLY A 119 6.72 3.76 2.49
CA GLY A 119 6.42 2.43 1.97
C GLY A 119 5.11 2.43 1.19
N LEU A 120 4.96 1.54 0.22
CA LEU A 120 3.70 1.36 -0.50
C LEU A 120 3.11 -0.02 -0.21
N PHE A 121 1.85 -0.08 0.15
CA PHE A 121 1.09 -1.33 0.25
C PHE A 121 0.00 -1.35 -0.80
N GLY A 122 0.16 -2.16 -1.84
CA GLY A 122 -0.80 -2.31 -2.92
C GLY A 122 -1.58 -3.61 -2.84
N ALA A 123 -2.89 -3.54 -3.04
CA ALA A 123 -3.78 -4.69 -3.05
C ALA A 123 -4.42 -4.90 -4.42
N SER A 124 -4.43 -6.13 -4.95
CA SER A 124 -5.01 -6.43 -6.26
C SER A 124 -4.44 -5.50 -7.35
N THR A 125 -5.27 -4.81 -8.13
CA THR A 125 -4.85 -3.80 -9.13
C THR A 125 -4.08 -2.61 -8.52
N GLY A 126 -4.34 -2.26 -7.27
CA GLY A 126 -3.57 -1.24 -6.54
C GLY A 126 -2.09 -1.59 -6.41
N ALA A 127 -1.73 -2.88 -6.49
CA ALA A 127 -0.31 -3.30 -6.52
C ALA A 127 0.41 -2.85 -7.80
N ALA A 128 -0.27 -2.87 -8.94
CA ALA A 128 0.30 -2.40 -10.20
C ALA A 128 0.62 -0.90 -10.12
N ALA A 129 -0.36 -0.12 -9.65
CA ALA A 129 -0.21 1.32 -9.45
C ALA A 129 0.88 1.64 -8.42
N ALA A 130 0.97 0.88 -7.32
CA ALA A 130 2.03 1.05 -6.32
C ALA A 130 3.43 0.80 -6.91
N LEU A 131 3.61 -0.27 -7.68
CA LEU A 131 4.90 -0.55 -8.34
C LEU A 131 5.26 0.51 -9.36
N ALA A 132 4.31 0.94 -10.18
CA ALA A 132 4.53 2.01 -11.16
C ALA A 132 4.83 3.35 -10.48
N ALA A 133 4.21 3.66 -9.34
CA ALA A 133 4.49 4.86 -8.55
C ALA A 133 5.89 4.79 -7.91
N ALA A 134 6.28 3.64 -7.37
CA ALA A 134 7.63 3.41 -6.84
C ALA A 134 8.71 3.65 -7.90
N ALA A 135 8.49 3.16 -9.13
CA ALA A 135 9.40 3.42 -10.25
C ALA A 135 9.51 4.90 -10.64
N ARG A 136 8.48 5.73 -10.36
CA ARG A 136 8.48 7.19 -10.61
C ARG A 136 9.06 8.01 -9.47
N ARG A 137 9.20 7.42 -8.28
CA ARG A 137 9.72 8.07 -7.06
C ARG A 137 10.77 7.18 -6.36
N PRO A 138 11.84 6.76 -7.06
CA PRO A 138 12.81 5.80 -6.53
C PRO A 138 13.56 6.32 -5.30
N GLU A 139 13.73 7.64 -5.17
CA GLU A 139 14.42 8.28 -4.04
C GLU A 139 13.55 8.41 -2.79
N ARG A 140 12.23 8.27 -2.92
CA ARG A 140 11.28 8.49 -1.82
C ARG A 140 10.63 7.20 -1.32
N VAL A 141 10.33 6.28 -2.23
CA VAL A 141 9.73 5.00 -1.89
C VAL A 141 10.83 4.01 -1.54
N THR A 142 10.84 3.53 -0.29
CA THR A 142 11.92 2.64 0.20
C THR A 142 11.50 1.18 0.31
N ALA A 143 10.20 0.86 0.18
CA ALA A 143 9.72 -0.51 0.09
C ALA A 143 8.31 -0.60 -0.52
N VAL A 144 8.02 -1.71 -1.19
CA VAL A 144 6.69 -2.02 -1.72
C VAL A 144 6.25 -3.41 -1.24
N VAL A 145 4.99 -3.53 -0.83
CA VAL A 145 4.31 -4.80 -0.58
C VAL A 145 3.10 -4.91 -1.51
N SER A 146 3.02 -6.01 -2.27
CA SER A 146 1.91 -6.37 -3.14
C SER A 146 1.15 -7.54 -2.53
N ARG A 147 -0.13 -7.37 -2.18
CA ARG A 147 -0.98 -8.43 -1.63
C ARG A 147 -2.03 -8.90 -2.63
N GLY A 148 -1.91 -10.15 -3.08
CA GLY A 148 -2.78 -10.74 -4.09
C GLY A 148 -2.84 -9.87 -5.35
N GLY A 149 -1.72 -9.21 -5.66
CA GLY A 149 -1.66 -8.11 -6.61
C GLY A 149 -1.65 -8.58 -8.05
N ARG A 150 -1.87 -7.62 -8.96
CA ARG A 150 -1.65 -7.78 -10.41
C ARG A 150 -0.42 -7.00 -10.86
N PRO A 151 0.79 -7.32 -10.35
CA PRO A 151 2.01 -6.56 -10.68
C PRO A 151 2.33 -6.57 -12.18
N ASP A 152 1.85 -7.59 -12.90
CA ASP A 152 1.94 -7.69 -14.35
C ASP A 152 1.37 -6.46 -15.07
N LEU A 153 0.33 -5.82 -14.51
CA LEU A 153 -0.29 -4.62 -15.07
C LEU A 153 0.58 -3.36 -14.94
N ALA A 154 1.65 -3.38 -14.14
CA ALA A 154 2.61 -2.27 -14.10
C ALA A 154 3.50 -2.21 -15.35
N GLY A 155 3.46 -3.25 -16.21
CA GLY A 155 4.18 -3.27 -17.48
C GLY A 155 5.67 -3.02 -17.31
N ASP A 156 6.23 -2.15 -18.15
CA ASP A 156 7.67 -1.86 -18.17
C ASP A 156 8.14 -1.07 -16.96
N ALA A 157 7.22 -0.56 -16.12
CA ALA A 157 7.61 0.09 -14.87
C ALA A 157 8.31 -0.89 -13.92
N LEU A 158 8.01 -2.19 -13.99
CA LEU A 158 8.64 -3.24 -13.16
C LEU A 158 10.17 -3.20 -13.25
N GLU A 159 10.72 -2.99 -14.44
CA GLU A 159 12.18 -2.99 -14.66
C GLU A 159 12.87 -1.77 -14.04
N ARG A 160 12.10 -0.71 -13.77
CA ARG A 160 12.57 0.55 -13.19
C ARG A 160 12.31 0.65 -11.68
N VAL A 161 11.64 -0.33 -11.07
CA VAL A 161 11.46 -0.35 -9.61
C VAL A 161 12.82 -0.59 -8.96
N ALA A 162 13.25 0.35 -8.12
CA ALA A 162 14.47 0.25 -7.32
C ALA A 162 14.18 -0.16 -5.86
N ALA A 163 13.00 0.17 -5.34
CA ALA A 163 12.60 -0.15 -3.98
C ALA A 163 12.42 -1.67 -3.80
N PRO A 164 12.89 -2.26 -2.68
CA PRO A 164 12.64 -3.65 -2.34
C PRO A 164 11.15 -4.03 -2.37
N VAL A 165 10.82 -5.12 -3.07
CA VAL A 165 9.43 -5.56 -3.30
C VAL A 165 9.14 -6.91 -2.63
N LEU A 166 8.09 -6.95 -1.81
CA LEU A 166 7.49 -8.19 -1.34
C LEU A 166 6.18 -8.47 -2.09
N LEU A 167 6.12 -9.59 -2.78
CA LEU A 167 4.92 -10.12 -3.42
C LEU A 167 4.32 -11.19 -2.51
N ILE A 168 3.07 -11.03 -2.08
CA ILE A 168 2.35 -11.99 -1.22
C ILE A 168 1.14 -12.52 -1.98
N VAL A 169 1.07 -13.83 -2.16
CA VAL A 169 0.00 -14.50 -2.92
C VAL A 169 -0.63 -15.65 -2.13
N GLY A 170 -1.93 -15.88 -2.32
CA GLY A 170 -2.61 -17.02 -1.72
C GLY A 170 -2.36 -18.30 -2.51
N ALA A 171 -2.07 -19.42 -1.83
CA ALA A 171 -1.79 -20.70 -2.49
C ALA A 171 -2.97 -21.23 -3.34
N ARG A 172 -4.20 -20.82 -3.05
CA ARG A 172 -5.41 -21.19 -3.80
C ARG A 172 -5.73 -20.24 -4.95
N ASP A 173 -4.82 -19.32 -5.28
CA ASP A 173 -4.93 -18.44 -6.44
C ASP A 173 -3.77 -18.70 -7.43
N PRO A 174 -3.80 -19.84 -8.14
CA PRO A 174 -2.70 -20.25 -9.02
C PRO A 174 -2.50 -19.31 -10.20
N GLN A 175 -3.54 -18.58 -10.62
CA GLN A 175 -3.41 -17.59 -11.68
C GLN A 175 -2.59 -16.41 -11.20
N VAL A 176 -2.95 -15.81 -10.06
CA VAL A 176 -2.21 -14.67 -9.50
C VAL A 176 -0.81 -15.08 -9.06
N LEU A 177 -0.61 -16.31 -8.57
CA LEU A 177 0.72 -16.84 -8.28
C LEU A 177 1.64 -16.79 -9.50
N ARG A 178 1.20 -17.32 -10.65
CA ARG A 178 1.99 -17.28 -11.90
C ARG A 178 2.30 -15.85 -12.33
N LEU A 179 1.30 -14.97 -12.30
CA LEU A 179 1.48 -13.57 -12.69
C LEU A 179 2.48 -12.82 -11.78
N ASN A 180 2.51 -13.15 -10.48
CA ASN A 180 3.48 -12.56 -9.56
C ASN A 180 4.87 -13.17 -9.74
N ASP A 181 4.99 -14.46 -10.04
CA ASP A 181 6.28 -15.11 -10.36
C ASP A 181 6.89 -14.52 -11.64
N ASP A 182 6.09 -14.38 -12.70
CA ASP A 182 6.50 -13.73 -13.95
C ASP A 182 6.94 -12.27 -13.72
N ALA A 183 6.17 -11.52 -12.92
CA ALA A 183 6.52 -10.13 -12.59
C ALA A 183 7.79 -10.03 -11.72
N ALA A 184 8.02 -10.98 -10.80
CA ALA A 184 9.23 -11.04 -9.99
C ALA A 184 10.49 -11.13 -10.87
N GLY A 185 10.45 -11.96 -11.92
CA GLY A 185 11.52 -12.06 -12.91
C GLY A 185 11.82 -10.75 -13.68
N ARG A 186 10.90 -9.77 -13.66
CA ARG A 186 11.08 -8.45 -14.28
C ARG A 186 11.63 -7.38 -13.32
N LEU A 187 11.63 -7.62 -12.01
CA LEU A 187 12.16 -6.70 -10.99
C LEU A 187 13.70 -6.75 -10.93
N ARG A 188 14.36 -6.49 -12.08
CA ARG A 188 15.81 -6.67 -12.27
C ARG A 188 16.67 -5.75 -11.40
N SER A 189 16.12 -4.61 -11.01
CA SER A 189 16.83 -3.55 -10.28
C SER A 189 16.51 -3.52 -8.79
N ALA A 190 15.60 -4.38 -8.31
CA ALA A 190 15.13 -4.40 -6.93
C ALA A 190 15.35 -5.76 -6.27
N GLU A 191 15.73 -5.76 -4.99
CA GLU A 191 15.57 -6.93 -4.13
C GLU A 191 14.09 -7.29 -4.11
N HIS A 192 13.76 -8.56 -4.37
CA HIS A 192 12.37 -9.00 -4.35
C HIS A 192 12.21 -10.37 -3.70
N LYS A 193 11.02 -10.59 -3.14
CA LYS A 193 10.64 -11.88 -2.56
C LYS A 193 9.19 -12.20 -2.90
N LEU A 194 8.93 -13.44 -3.29
CA LEU A 194 7.60 -14.00 -3.43
C LEU A 194 7.30 -14.90 -2.22
N GLU A 195 6.27 -14.55 -1.46
CA GLU A 195 5.76 -15.32 -0.32
C GLU A 195 4.37 -15.87 -0.63
N ILE A 196 4.16 -17.14 -0.28
CA ILE A 196 2.90 -17.84 -0.54
C ILE A 196 2.22 -18.11 0.80
N VAL A 197 0.98 -17.62 0.97
CA VAL A 197 0.17 -17.90 2.16
C VAL A 197 -0.57 -19.23 1.95
N PRO A 198 -0.30 -20.26 2.77
CA PRO A 198 -0.94 -21.57 2.63
C PRO A 198 -2.46 -21.45 2.78
N HIS A 199 -3.19 -22.22 1.97
CA HIS A 199 -4.66 -22.33 1.99
C HIS A 199 -5.44 -21.04 1.73
N ALA A 200 -4.78 -19.90 1.51
CA ALA A 200 -5.43 -18.63 1.25
C ALA A 200 -5.89 -18.50 -0.21
N SER A 201 -7.07 -17.93 -0.41
CA SER A 201 -7.60 -17.50 -1.71
C SER A 201 -7.20 -16.06 -2.03
N HIS A 202 -7.71 -15.51 -3.14
CA HIS A 202 -7.38 -14.17 -3.66
C HIS A 202 -7.48 -13.05 -2.61
N LEU A 203 -8.51 -13.10 -1.77
CA LEU A 203 -8.81 -12.04 -0.80
C LEU A 203 -8.28 -12.32 0.62
N PHE A 204 -7.66 -13.49 0.85
CA PHE A 204 -7.11 -13.89 2.16
C PHE A 204 -8.17 -13.87 3.27
N GLU A 205 -9.39 -14.34 2.98
CA GLU A 205 -10.52 -14.35 3.93
C GLU A 205 -10.51 -15.57 4.86
N GLU A 206 -9.69 -16.57 4.55
CA GLU A 206 -9.51 -17.74 5.40
C GLU A 206 -8.93 -17.35 6.77
N PRO A 207 -9.32 -18.04 7.86
CA PRO A 207 -8.82 -17.75 9.20
C PRO A 207 -7.30 -17.68 9.27
N GLY A 208 -6.77 -16.56 9.79
CA GLY A 208 -5.33 -16.32 9.95
C GLY A 208 -4.56 -16.00 8.67
N ALA A 209 -5.20 -15.97 7.48
CA ALA A 209 -4.52 -15.62 6.24
C ALA A 209 -4.09 -14.15 6.23
N LEU A 210 -5.00 -13.24 6.60
CA LEU A 210 -4.68 -11.80 6.67
C LEU A 210 -3.67 -11.48 7.79
N ASP A 211 -3.69 -12.21 8.91
CA ASP A 211 -2.69 -12.05 9.98
C ASP A 211 -1.28 -12.40 9.49
N GLN A 212 -1.16 -13.45 8.67
CA GLN A 212 0.11 -13.81 8.03
C GLN A 212 0.57 -12.71 7.05
N VAL A 213 -0.33 -12.18 6.23
CA VAL A 213 -0.05 -11.04 5.34
C VAL A 213 0.47 -9.85 6.14
N THR A 214 -0.21 -9.49 7.22
CA THR A 214 0.15 -8.38 8.10
C THR A 214 1.52 -8.59 8.73
N ALA A 215 1.80 -9.78 9.26
CA ALA A 215 3.09 -10.11 9.85
C ALA A 215 4.23 -10.07 8.81
N MET A 216 4.00 -10.54 7.58
CA MET A 216 4.97 -10.45 6.48
C MET A 216 5.23 -8.99 6.09
N ALA A 217 4.17 -8.18 5.94
CA ALA A 217 4.27 -6.77 5.60
C ALA A 217 5.00 -5.97 6.69
N ALA A 218 4.66 -6.19 7.97
CA ALA A 218 5.32 -5.53 9.10
C ALA A 218 6.83 -5.84 9.15
N ARG A 219 7.21 -7.11 8.92
CA ARG A 219 8.63 -7.49 8.83
C ARG A 219 9.34 -6.85 7.66
N TRP A 220 8.69 -6.78 6.50
CA TRP A 220 9.26 -6.15 5.31
C TRP A 220 9.49 -4.66 5.54
N PHE A 221 8.45 -3.92 5.93
CA PHE A 221 8.56 -2.49 6.20
C PHE A 221 9.49 -2.19 7.37
N GLY A 222 9.48 -2.98 8.44
CA GLY A 222 10.40 -2.81 9.56
C GLY A 222 11.89 -2.93 9.16
N ARG A 223 12.20 -3.67 8.09
CA ARG A 223 13.56 -3.76 7.55
C ARG A 223 13.96 -2.55 6.70
N TYR A 224 13.02 -1.94 5.97
CA TYR A 224 13.33 -0.95 4.91
C TYR A 224 12.84 0.47 5.18
N LEU A 225 11.94 0.67 6.14
CA LEU A 225 11.50 2.00 6.60
C LEU A 225 12.39 2.56 7.70
N GLY A 226 13.48 1.90 8.10
CA GLY A 226 14.38 2.46 9.12
C GLY A 226 15.02 3.76 8.65
N ARG A 227 14.97 4.81 9.46
CA ARG A 227 15.80 6.02 9.24
C ARG A 227 17.27 5.58 9.11
N PRO A 228 18.02 6.08 8.12
CA PRO A 228 19.47 6.03 8.18
C PRO A 228 19.90 6.61 9.53
N ALA A 229 20.80 5.93 10.23
CA ALA A 229 21.37 6.47 11.45
C ALA A 229 21.85 7.90 11.17
N PRO A 230 21.59 8.88 12.06
CA PRO A 230 22.11 10.23 11.86
C PRO A 230 23.62 10.13 11.69
N VAL A 231 24.12 10.61 10.55
CA VAL A 231 25.56 10.73 10.33
C VAL A 231 26.04 11.77 11.35
N SER A 232 26.77 11.31 12.35
CA SER A 232 27.38 12.15 13.39
C SER A 232 28.53 12.98 12.82
#